data_AF-A0A1G7YUZ9-F1
#
_entry.id   AF-A0A1G7YUZ9-F1
#
_cell.length_a   1.000
_cell.length_b   1.000
_cell.length_c   1.000
_cell.angle_alpha   90.00
_cell.angle_beta   90.00
_cell.angle_gamma   90.00
#
_symmetry.space_group_name_H-M   'P 1'
#
loop_
_entity.id
_entity.type
_entity.pdbx_description
1 polymer ?
#
loop_
_entity_poly.entity_id
_entity_poly.type
_entity_poly.pdbx_seq_one_letter_code
_entity_poly.pdbx_strand_id
1 'polypeptide(L)'
;MQQILMTIVLLATLTGCVQPHVEQPRVNANYLIIEDSQAWAVLVSDGKRVEEHGVVVDAIKLASSDAPVAASYVIDTPNCGKVQWLVERQDAADGVTTRMTLHDNNQLGGSGCVIGEGLTRVWTVLDYSS
;
A
#
# COMPACT_ATOMS: atom_id res chain seq x y z
N MET A 1 50.64 -2.40 -2.39
CA MET A 1 49.56 -1.45 -2.76
C MET A 1 48.45 -2.02 -3.65
N GLN A 2 48.51 -3.28 -4.12
CA GLN A 2 47.45 -3.87 -4.97
C GLN A 2 46.34 -4.60 -4.18
N GLN A 3 46.63 -5.10 -2.97
CA GLN A 3 45.65 -5.84 -2.16
C GLN A 3 44.53 -4.96 -1.59
N ILE A 4 44.82 -3.69 -1.31
CA ILE A 4 43.83 -2.72 -0.82
C ILE A 4 42.83 -2.36 -1.94
N LEU A 5 43.29 -2.30 -3.19
CA LEU A 5 42.42 -2.01 -4.32
C LEU A 5 41.44 -3.17 -4.59
N MET A 6 41.91 -4.41 -4.43
CA MET A 6 41.10 -5.60 -4.67
C MET A 6 39.98 -5.79 -3.64
N THR A 7 40.20 -5.32 -2.39
CA THR A 7 39.19 -5.37 -1.33
C THR A 7 38.09 -4.32 -1.52
N ILE A 8 38.43 -3.12 -2.01
CA ILE A 8 37.46 -2.05 -2.26
C ILE A 8 36.48 -2.43 -3.40
N VAL A 9 36.98 -3.09 -4.45
CA VAL A 9 36.14 -3.55 -5.57
C VAL A 9 35.13 -4.62 -5.12
N LEU A 10 35.52 -5.48 -4.18
CA LEU A 10 34.65 -6.55 -3.66
C LEU A 10 33.52 -6.01 -2.75
N LEU A 11 33.77 -4.94 -2.00
CA LEU A 11 32.74 -4.30 -1.17
C LEU A 11 31.67 -3.58 -2.02
N ALA A 12 32.04 -3.01 -3.16
CA ALA A 12 31.09 -2.33 -4.04
C ALA A 12 30.04 -3.31 -4.62
N THR A 13 30.41 -4.56 -4.89
CA THR A 13 29.49 -5.57 -5.44
C THR A 13 28.51 -6.14 -4.42
N LEU A 14 28.75 -5.95 -3.12
CA LEU A 14 27.87 -6.41 -2.03
C LEU A 14 26.79 -5.38 -1.65
N THR A 15 26.85 -4.15 -2.19
CA THR A 15 25.84 -3.10 -1.96
C THR A 15 24.70 -3.09 -2.97
N GLY A 16 24.52 -4.20 -3.70
CA GLY A 16 23.29 -4.44 -4.44
C GLY A 16 22.17 -4.53 -3.41
N CYS A 17 21.37 -3.47 -3.30
CA CYS A 17 20.14 -3.49 -2.52
C CYS A 17 19.32 -4.68 -3.02
N VAL A 18 19.22 -5.72 -2.21
CA VAL A 18 18.25 -6.80 -2.42
C VAL A 18 16.91 -6.11 -2.28
N GLN A 19 16.37 -5.66 -3.40
CA GLN A 19 15.06 -5.06 -3.45
C GLN A 19 14.11 -6.17 -2.98
N PRO A 20 13.42 -5.99 -1.83
CA PRO A 20 12.59 -7.06 -1.29
C PRO A 20 11.63 -7.51 -2.38
N HIS A 21 11.65 -8.81 -2.69
CA HIS A 21 10.78 -9.40 -3.68
C HIS A 21 9.38 -9.50 -3.08
N VAL A 22 8.70 -8.37 -2.98
CA VAL A 22 7.30 -8.33 -2.59
C VAL A 22 6.53 -8.92 -3.78
N GLU A 23 5.83 -10.02 -3.54
CA GLU A 23 4.99 -10.67 -4.55
C GLU A 23 3.92 -9.67 -5.00
N GLN A 24 4.13 -9.09 -6.19
CA GLN A 24 3.26 -8.02 -6.67
C GLN A 24 1.92 -8.61 -7.14
N PRO A 25 0.78 -8.01 -6.76
CA PRO A 25 -0.51 -8.48 -7.22
C PRO A 25 -0.61 -8.41 -8.75
N ARG A 26 -0.97 -9.55 -9.37
CA ARG A 26 -1.04 -9.71 -10.84
C ARG A 26 -2.46 -9.79 -11.39
N VAL A 27 -3.46 -9.91 -10.52
CA VAL A 27 -4.88 -10.02 -10.93
C VAL A 27 -5.48 -8.62 -11.03
N ASN A 28 -6.31 -8.38 -12.05
CA ASN A 28 -7.05 -7.13 -12.22
C ASN A 28 -7.92 -6.85 -10.98
N ALA A 29 -7.51 -5.88 -10.16
CA ALA A 29 -8.21 -5.40 -8.97
C ALA A 29 -7.52 -4.14 -8.44
N ASN A 30 -8.00 -3.62 -7.31
CA ASN A 30 -7.39 -2.51 -6.59
C ASN A 30 -6.83 -3.06 -5.28
N TYR A 31 -5.56 -2.79 -5.01
CA TYR A 31 -4.86 -3.30 -3.84
C TYR A 31 -4.33 -2.15 -3.03
N LEU A 32 -4.49 -2.24 -1.70
CA LEU A 32 -3.72 -1.45 -0.78
C LEU A 32 -2.65 -2.35 -0.17
N ILE A 33 -1.40 -2.09 -0.50
CA ILE A 33 -0.26 -2.85 0.02
C ILE A 33 0.37 -2.03 1.14
N ILE A 34 0.60 -2.62 2.30
CA ILE A 34 1.25 -1.98 3.45
C ILE A 34 2.45 -2.82 3.86
N GLU A 35 3.61 -2.18 3.99
CA GLU A 35 4.84 -2.79 4.46
C GLU A 35 5.51 -1.82 5.44
N ASP A 36 5.61 -2.21 6.71
CA ASP A 36 6.02 -1.34 7.81
C ASP A 36 5.25 -0.01 7.84
N SER A 37 5.92 1.09 7.48
CA SER A 37 5.36 2.43 7.39
C SER A 37 5.08 2.87 5.95
N GLN A 38 5.43 2.07 4.96
CA GLN A 38 5.23 2.38 3.55
C GLN A 38 3.90 1.78 3.07
N ALA A 39 3.28 2.44 2.09
CA ALA A 39 2.09 1.91 1.46
C ALA A 39 2.00 2.25 -0.02
N TRP A 40 1.34 1.35 -0.77
CA TRP A 40 1.07 1.51 -2.19
C TRP A 40 -0.41 1.25 -2.47
N ALA A 41 -1.07 2.25 -3.06
CA ALA A 41 -2.38 2.06 -3.67
C ALA A 41 -2.16 1.67 -5.13
N VAL A 42 -2.44 0.41 -5.45
CA VAL A 42 -2.17 -0.20 -6.76
C VAL A 42 -3.49 -0.47 -7.48
N LEU A 43 -3.62 0.03 -8.70
CA LEU A 43 -4.72 -0.30 -9.60
C LEU A 43 -4.17 -1.16 -10.74
N VAL A 44 -4.73 -2.35 -10.91
CA VAL A 44 -4.45 -3.24 -12.03
C VAL A 44 -5.73 -3.37 -12.86
N SER A 45 -5.70 -2.85 -14.09
CA SER A 45 -6.82 -2.93 -15.03
C SER A 45 -6.27 -3.21 -16.43
N ASP A 46 -6.84 -4.21 -17.11
CA ASP A 46 -6.49 -4.56 -18.49
C ASP A 46 -4.98 -4.78 -18.70
N GLY A 47 -4.31 -5.40 -17.71
CA GLY A 47 -2.88 -5.65 -17.74
C GLY A 47 -2.01 -4.40 -17.53
N LYS A 48 -2.60 -3.22 -17.34
CA LYS A 48 -1.91 -2.00 -16.94
C LYS A 48 -1.93 -1.87 -15.43
N ARG A 49 -0.75 -1.70 -14.85
CA ARG A 49 -0.55 -1.39 -13.44
C ARG A 49 -0.26 0.09 -13.28
N VAL A 50 -0.95 0.74 -12.35
CA VAL A 50 -0.68 2.10 -11.90
C VAL A 50 -0.62 2.07 -10.39
N GLU A 51 0.35 2.76 -9.80
CA GLU A 51 0.52 2.80 -8.35
C GLU A 51 0.77 4.21 -7.85
N GLU A 52 0.27 4.48 -6.65
CA GLU A 52 0.56 5.68 -5.87
C GLU A 52 1.23 5.25 -4.57
N HIS A 53 2.42 5.79 -4.34
CA HIS A 53 3.20 5.52 -3.15
C HIS A 53 2.88 6.54 -2.04
N GLY A 54 2.85 6.09 -0.80
CA GLY A 54 2.65 6.92 0.37
C GLY A 54 3.19 6.30 1.65
N VAL A 55 2.92 6.96 2.77
CA VAL A 55 3.35 6.55 4.10
C VAL A 55 2.13 6.35 4.98
N VAL A 56 2.09 5.26 5.75
CA VAL A 56 1.08 5.04 6.79
C VAL A 56 1.35 6.01 7.93
N VAL A 57 0.41 6.92 8.16
CA VAL A 57 0.50 7.95 9.23
C VAL A 57 -0.36 7.64 10.43
N ASP A 58 -1.38 6.78 10.27
CA ASP A 58 -2.18 6.25 11.37
C ASP A 58 -2.72 4.85 11.03
N ALA A 59 -2.78 3.98 12.03
CA ALA A 59 -3.27 2.61 11.88
C ALA A 59 -3.96 2.15 13.17
N ILE A 60 -5.23 1.81 13.06
CA ILE A 60 -6.03 1.26 14.15
C ILE A 60 -6.44 -0.16 13.76
N LYS A 61 -5.87 -1.16 14.44
CA LYS A 61 -6.23 -2.57 14.27
C LYS A 61 -7.13 -2.99 15.44
N LEU A 62 -8.34 -3.45 15.14
CA LEU A 62 -9.33 -3.86 16.15
C LEU A 62 -9.24 -5.36 16.39
N ALA A 63 -8.75 -5.75 17.56
CA ALA A 63 -8.59 -7.16 17.96
C ALA A 63 -9.91 -7.87 18.29
N SER A 64 -10.97 -7.14 18.64
CA SER A 64 -12.28 -7.73 18.96
C SER A 64 -12.93 -8.25 17.67
N SER A 65 -13.45 -9.48 17.72
CA SER A 65 -14.22 -10.13 16.64
C SER A 65 -15.60 -9.51 16.41
N ASP A 66 -16.13 -8.77 17.40
CA ASP A 66 -17.51 -8.29 17.40
C ASP A 66 -17.64 -6.91 16.71
N ALA A 67 -16.51 -6.28 16.40
CA ALA A 67 -16.48 -5.03 15.65
C ALA A 67 -16.74 -5.27 14.15
N PRO A 68 -17.56 -4.45 13.48
CA PRO A 68 -17.77 -4.55 12.03
C PRO A 68 -16.53 -4.13 11.22
N VAL A 69 -15.58 -3.44 11.85
CA VAL A 69 -14.31 -3.01 11.24
C VAL A 69 -13.16 -3.77 11.89
N ALA A 70 -12.33 -4.40 11.07
CA ALA A 70 -11.11 -5.08 11.48
C ALA A 70 -9.92 -4.11 11.58
N ALA A 71 -9.82 -3.14 10.67
CA ALA A 71 -8.74 -2.15 10.69
C ALA A 71 -9.11 -0.83 10.00
N SER A 72 -8.41 0.23 10.36
CA SER A 72 -8.44 1.54 9.71
C SER A 72 -7.01 2.01 9.46
N TYR A 73 -6.70 2.40 8.23
CA TYR A 73 -5.40 2.94 7.85
C TYR A 73 -5.55 4.35 7.29
N VAL A 74 -4.70 5.28 7.70
CA VAL A 74 -4.56 6.60 7.08
C VAL A 74 -3.18 6.66 6.43
N ILE A 75 -3.18 7.01 5.15
CA ILE A 75 -1.97 7.06 4.33
C ILE A 75 -1.86 8.46 3.75
N ASP A 76 -0.66 9.04 3.85
CA ASP A 76 -0.32 10.30 3.24
C ASP A 76 0.45 10.05 1.95
N THR A 77 -0.08 10.53 0.82
CA THR A 77 0.56 10.39 -0.49
C THR A 77 0.90 11.76 -1.09
N PRO A 78 1.99 11.88 -1.86
CA PRO A 78 2.37 13.14 -2.48
C PRO A 78 1.33 13.70 -3.46
N ASN A 79 0.61 12.83 -4.19
CA ASN A 79 -0.31 13.27 -5.25
C ASN A 79 -1.79 13.28 -4.85
N CYS A 80 -2.17 12.49 -3.83
CA CYS A 80 -3.56 12.35 -3.38
C CYS A 80 -3.79 12.92 -1.97
N GLY A 81 -2.73 13.32 -1.27
CA GLY A 81 -2.81 13.76 0.13
C GLY A 81 -3.18 12.61 1.06
N LYS A 82 -3.85 12.95 2.16
CA LYS A 82 -4.28 11.96 3.16
C LYS A 82 -5.54 11.23 2.71
N VAL A 83 -5.48 9.90 2.77
CA VAL A 83 -6.58 9.01 2.40
C VAL A 83 -6.75 7.93 3.47
N GLN A 84 -8.01 7.61 3.80
CA GLN A 84 -8.35 6.57 4.76
C GLN A 84 -8.91 5.33 4.06
N TRP A 85 -8.48 4.16 4.52
CA TRP A 85 -9.03 2.85 4.15
C TRP A 85 -9.55 2.15 5.40
N LEU A 86 -10.75 1.59 5.28
CA LEU A 86 -11.37 0.78 6.32
C LEU A 86 -11.43 -0.67 5.82
N VAL A 87 -11.11 -1.60 6.71
CA VAL A 87 -11.19 -3.04 6.48
C VAL A 87 -12.41 -3.54 7.22
N GLU A 88 -13.49 -3.82 6.49
CA GLU A 88 -14.70 -4.40 7.09
C GLU A 88 -14.47 -5.89 7.38
N ARG A 89 -15.08 -6.37 8.47
CA ARG A 89 -15.12 -7.79 8.80
C ARG A 89 -16.40 -8.38 8.22
N GLN A 90 -16.27 -9.30 7.27
CA GLN A 90 -17.36 -10.17 6.85
C GLN A 90 -17.10 -11.58 7.40
N ASP A 91 -18.14 -12.18 7.96
CA ASP A 91 -18.05 -13.34 8.84
C ASP A 91 -17.32 -14.55 8.20
N ALA A 92 -16.48 -15.19 9.04
CA ALA A 92 -15.89 -16.53 8.98
C ALA A 92 -14.55 -16.79 8.25
N ALA A 93 -14.05 -15.96 7.33
CA ALA A 93 -12.67 -16.04 6.85
C ALA A 93 -12.40 -14.85 5.91
N ASP A 94 -11.51 -13.94 6.31
CA ASP A 94 -10.96 -12.81 5.54
C ASP A 94 -11.46 -12.69 4.09
N GLY A 95 -12.30 -11.68 3.78
CA GLY A 95 -12.81 -11.67 2.41
C GLY A 95 -13.48 -10.43 1.82
N VAL A 96 -13.77 -9.35 2.54
CA VAL A 96 -14.21 -8.11 1.89
C VAL A 96 -13.63 -6.90 2.59
N THR A 97 -12.65 -6.24 1.95
CA THR A 97 -12.21 -4.92 2.35
C THR A 97 -12.98 -3.86 1.56
N THR A 98 -14.06 -3.35 2.13
CA THR A 98 -14.77 -2.20 1.53
C THR A 98 -14.07 -0.92 1.95
N ARG A 99 -13.56 -0.16 0.99
CA ARG A 99 -13.07 1.20 1.25
C ARG A 99 -14.24 2.08 1.69
N MET A 100 -14.45 2.23 3.00
CA MET A 100 -15.45 3.17 3.50
C MET A 100 -14.91 4.60 3.47
N THR A 101 -15.65 5.42 2.72
CA THR A 101 -15.81 6.87 2.85
C THR A 101 -14.55 7.70 3.03
N LEU A 102 -14.23 8.41 1.96
CA LEU A 102 -13.42 9.62 2.00
C LEU A 102 -14.05 10.66 2.91
N HIS A 103 -13.53 10.81 4.12
CA HIS A 103 -13.78 12.01 4.90
C HIS A 103 -12.98 13.15 4.26
N ASP A 104 -13.73 13.99 3.55
CA ASP A 104 -13.44 15.39 3.30
C ASP A 104 -12.04 15.68 2.74
N ASN A 105 -11.85 15.44 1.44
CA ASN A 105 -10.71 16.04 0.76
C ASN A 105 -11.07 16.52 -0.65
N ASN A 106 -11.37 17.82 -0.75
CA ASN A 106 -11.56 18.56 -1.99
C ASN A 106 -10.33 18.53 -2.94
N GLN A 107 -9.21 17.91 -2.53
CA GLN A 107 -8.00 17.76 -3.35
C GLN A 107 -7.93 16.49 -4.20
N LEU A 108 -8.84 15.53 -4.04
CA LEU A 108 -8.84 14.31 -4.87
C LEU A 108 -9.27 14.54 -6.33
N GLY A 109 -9.83 15.71 -6.62
CA GLY A 109 -10.04 16.20 -7.99
C GLY A 109 -8.79 16.86 -8.58
N GLY A 110 -7.68 16.92 -7.84
CA GLY A 110 -6.41 17.47 -8.30
C GLY A 110 -5.81 16.64 -9.43
N SER A 111 -5.31 17.32 -10.46
CA SER A 111 -4.62 16.69 -11.57
C SER A 111 -3.44 15.85 -11.09
N GLY A 112 -3.54 14.52 -11.18
CA GLY A 112 -2.43 13.60 -10.86
C GLY A 112 -2.74 12.52 -9.84
N CYS A 113 -3.88 12.58 -9.12
CA CYS A 113 -4.24 11.50 -8.20
C CYS A 113 -4.79 10.28 -8.94
N VAL A 114 -3.92 9.28 -9.18
CA VAL A 114 -4.28 8.03 -9.87
C VAL A 114 -5.24 7.15 -9.08
N ILE A 115 -5.33 7.33 -7.76
CA ILE A 115 -6.28 6.65 -6.88
C ILE A 115 -7.72 7.18 -7.09
N GLY A 116 -7.87 8.40 -7.64
CA GLY A 116 -9.14 9.06 -7.89
C GLY A 116 -10.11 8.26 -8.77
N GLU A 117 -9.58 7.48 -9.71
CA GLU A 117 -10.39 6.64 -10.61
C GLU A 117 -10.87 5.33 -9.95
N GLY A 118 -10.19 4.88 -8.87
CA GLY A 118 -10.52 3.66 -8.12
C GLY A 118 -11.36 3.90 -6.87
N LEU A 119 -11.86 5.13 -6.64
CA LEU A 119 -12.56 5.54 -5.42
C LEU A 119 -13.87 4.79 -5.17
N THR A 120 -14.56 4.36 -6.23
CA THR A 120 -15.86 3.67 -6.15
C THR A 120 -15.75 2.15 -6.10
N ARG A 121 -14.52 1.61 -6.14
CA ARG A 121 -14.28 0.17 -6.26
C ARG A 121 -13.93 -0.44 -4.89
N VAL A 122 -14.15 -1.75 -4.76
CA VAL A 122 -13.67 -2.56 -3.64
C VAL A 122 -12.14 -2.66 -3.72
N TRP A 123 -11.47 -2.57 -2.58
CA TRP A 123 -10.02 -2.70 -2.47
C TRP A 123 -9.67 -4.01 -1.75
N THR A 124 -8.51 -4.57 -2.01
CA THR A 124 -7.97 -5.70 -1.22
C THR A 124 -6.77 -5.18 -0.44
N VAL A 125 -6.80 -5.29 0.89
CA VAL A 125 -5.66 -4.89 1.73
C VAL A 125 -4.71 -6.06 1.91
N LEU A 126 -3.44 -5.83 1.57
CA LEU A 126 -2.32 -6.75 1.77
C LEU A 126 -1.38 -6.08 2.78
N ASP A 127 -1.62 -6.36 4.06
CA ASP A 127 -0.84 -5.80 5.15
C ASP A 127 0.25 -6.79 5.60
N TYR A 128 1.50 -6.46 5.29
CA TYR A 128 2.70 -7.21 5.66
C TYR A 128 3.43 -6.58 6.87
N SER A 129 2.86 -5.55 7.50
CA SER A 129 3.43 -4.96 8.72
C SER A 129 3.34 -5.93 9.90
N SER A 130 4.47 -6.14 10.59
CA SER A 130 4.60 -7.00 11.78
C SER A 130 4.18 -6.34 13.07
#